data_AF-A0A848UVV6-F1
#
_entry.id   AF-A0A848UVV6-F1
#
_cell.length_a   1.000
_cell.length_b   1.000
_cell.length_c   1.000
_cell.angle_alpha   90.00
_cell.angle_beta   90.00
_cell.angle_gamma   90.00
#
_symmetry.space_group_name_H-M   'P 1'
#
loop_
_entity.id
_entity.type
_entity.pdbx_description
1 polymer ?
#
loop_
_entity_poly.entity_id
_entity_poly.type
_entity_poly.pdbx_seq_one_letter_code
_entity_poly.pdbx_strand_id
1 'polypeptide(L)'
;YPHIAQLGQLPETNLYRNVNRYDNLIQHEGMLIIRIDAQLFFANTDYFKSDLEDRLAQNSTKEVIIDAKAMNYVDSTGIAALIDLDDQLRQAGIRLFFTGVTGPVRDTFEASGIVDALGEDRFYLNVHDAVNYIKFDKPENDGDLALQSNT
;
A
#
# COMPACT_ATOMS: atom_id res chain seq x y z
N TYR A 1 -1.02 10.67 16.18
CA TYR A 1 -0.77 9.35 15.57
C TYR A 1 -1.41 9.33 14.20
N PRO A 2 -0.77 8.70 13.19
CA PRO A 2 -1.31 8.65 11.84
C PRO A 2 -2.66 7.92 11.87
N HIS A 3 -3.65 8.45 11.19
CA HIS A 3 -4.92 7.74 11.04
C HIS A 3 -4.76 6.66 9.96
N ILE A 4 -4.94 5.40 10.34
CA ILE A 4 -4.89 4.26 9.42
C ILE A 4 -6.32 3.79 9.20
N ALA A 5 -6.75 3.79 7.93
CA ALA A 5 -8.07 3.36 7.55
C ALA A 5 -8.00 2.05 6.76
N GLN A 6 -8.63 0.99 7.27
CA GLN A 6 -8.90 -0.19 6.45
C GLN A 6 -9.95 0.16 5.40
N LEU A 7 -9.69 -0.26 4.16
CA LEU A 7 -10.53 0.00 3.01
C LEU A 7 -11.25 -1.26 2.54
N GLY A 8 -12.46 -1.07 2.03
CA GLY A 8 -13.20 -2.08 1.27
C GLY A 8 -13.75 -1.49 -0.02
N GLN A 9 -14.03 -2.34 -1.01
CA GLN A 9 -14.56 -1.95 -2.31
C GLN A 9 -16.07 -1.68 -2.20
N LEU A 10 -16.54 -0.57 -2.77
CA LEU A 10 -17.96 -0.34 -2.99
C LEU A 10 -18.46 -1.30 -4.08
N PRO A 11 -19.55 -2.06 -3.86
CA PRO A 11 -20.07 -3.01 -4.84
C PRO A 11 -20.24 -2.41 -6.23
N GLU A 12 -19.85 -3.16 -7.26
CA GLU A 12 -19.99 -2.77 -8.68
C GLU A 12 -19.24 -1.49 -9.08
N THR A 13 -18.25 -1.07 -8.29
CA THR A 13 -17.41 0.10 -8.60
C THR A 13 -15.93 -0.18 -8.38
N ASN A 14 -15.07 0.67 -8.92
CA ASN A 14 -13.62 0.62 -8.67
C ASN A 14 -13.21 1.47 -7.45
N LEU A 15 -14.17 1.83 -6.59
CA LEU A 15 -13.96 2.76 -5.49
C LEU A 15 -13.75 2.02 -4.17
N TYR A 16 -12.73 2.44 -3.42
CA TYR A 16 -12.42 1.92 -2.09
C TYR A 16 -12.72 2.97 -1.02
N ARG A 17 -13.34 2.56 0.09
CA ARG A 17 -13.78 3.44 1.18
C ARG A 17 -13.49 2.83 2.55
N ASN A 18 -13.41 3.69 3.56
CA ASN A 18 -13.14 3.27 4.93
C ASN A 18 -14.28 2.39 5.45
N VAL A 19 -13.93 1.17 5.91
CA VAL A 19 -14.88 0.16 6.42
C VAL A 19 -15.67 0.62 7.64
N ASN A 20 -15.16 1.60 8.39
CA ASN A 20 -15.85 2.16 9.55
C ASN A 20 -16.83 3.30 9.18
N ARG A 21 -16.90 3.70 7.90
CA ARG A 21 -17.73 4.84 7.45
C ARG A 21 -18.77 4.47 6.39
N TYR A 22 -18.68 3.28 5.81
CA TYR A 22 -19.58 2.81 4.77
C TYR A 22 -19.94 1.35 5.04
N ASP A 23 -21.22 1.03 4.91
CA ASP A 23 -21.72 -0.34 5.01
C ASP A 23 -21.63 -1.08 3.68
N ASN A 24 -21.74 -2.42 3.72
CA ASN A 24 -21.80 -3.29 2.54
C ASN A 24 -20.57 -3.22 1.61
N LEU A 25 -19.40 -2.94 2.16
CA LEU A 25 -18.15 -2.97 1.41
C LEU A 25 -17.65 -4.41 1.23
N ILE A 26 -17.15 -4.69 0.03
CA ILE A 26 -16.52 -5.96 -0.31
C ILE A 26 -15.08 -5.93 0.20
N GLN A 27 -14.75 -6.88 1.08
CA GLN A 27 -13.38 -7.20 1.46
C GLN A 27 -12.91 -8.39 0.63
N HIS A 28 -11.71 -8.32 0.09
CA HIS A 28 -11.16 -9.40 -0.72
C HIS A 28 -10.42 -10.38 0.16
N GLU A 29 -10.77 -11.66 0.03
CA GLU A 29 -10.14 -12.74 0.79
C GLU A 29 -8.62 -12.73 0.58
N GLY A 30 -7.87 -12.86 1.68
CA GLY A 30 -6.41 -12.83 1.66
C GLY A 30 -5.79 -11.44 1.45
N MET A 31 -6.58 -10.37 1.28
CA MET A 31 -6.05 -9.03 1.02
C MET A 31 -6.43 -8.05 2.14
N LEU A 32 -5.42 -7.39 2.71
CA LEU A 32 -5.59 -6.27 3.62
C LEU A 32 -5.28 -4.97 2.89
N ILE A 33 -6.28 -4.11 2.74
CA ILE A 33 -6.14 -2.82 2.07
C ILE A 33 -6.22 -1.71 3.12
N ILE A 34 -5.17 -0.90 3.23
CA ILE A 34 -5.09 0.17 4.21
C ILE A 34 -4.67 1.48 3.55
N ARG A 35 -5.23 2.58 4.02
CA ARG A 35 -4.82 3.93 3.66
C ARG A 35 -4.21 4.62 4.86
N ILE A 36 -3.09 5.28 4.63
CA ILE A 36 -2.41 6.04 5.68
C ILE A 36 -2.73 7.51 5.48
N ASP A 37 -3.66 8.04 6.29
CA ASP A 37 -4.11 9.44 6.25
C ASP A 37 -3.14 10.36 7.02
N ALA A 38 -1.84 10.23 6.75
CA ALA A 38 -0.80 11.01 7.40
C ALA A 38 0.50 11.00 6.57
N GLN A 39 1.37 11.96 6.86
CA GLN A 39 2.76 11.86 6.43
C GLN A 39 3.43 10.70 7.20
N LEU A 40 4.16 9.86 6.47
CA LEU A 40 4.85 8.72 7.04
C LEU A 40 6.29 9.12 7.29
N PHE A 41 6.63 9.27 8.58
CA PHE A 41 7.98 9.53 9.05
C PHE A 41 8.35 8.49 10.09
N PHE A 42 9.65 8.31 10.30
CA PHE A 42 10.24 7.38 11.27
C PHE A 42 9.55 7.38 12.65
N ALA A 43 9.12 8.54 13.16
CA ALA A 43 8.46 8.63 14.47
C ALA A 43 7.10 7.88 14.56
N ASN A 44 6.48 7.54 13.43
CA ASN A 44 5.17 6.89 13.37
C ASN A 44 5.23 5.44 12.86
N THR A 45 6.40 4.95 12.44
CA THR A 45 6.54 3.61 11.83
C THR A 45 6.31 2.50 12.83
N ASP A 46 6.70 2.66 14.09
CA ASP A 46 6.47 1.63 15.12
C ASP A 46 4.97 1.43 15.41
N TYR A 47 4.23 2.54 15.49
CA TYR A 47 2.77 2.48 15.64
C TYR A 47 2.12 1.83 14.42
N PHE A 48 2.57 2.18 13.21
CA PHE A 48 2.07 1.57 11.98
C PHE A 48 2.35 0.07 11.91
N LYS A 49 3.57 -0.36 12.25
CA LYS A 49 3.95 -1.78 12.30
C LYS A 49 3.08 -2.54 13.30
N SER A 50 2.89 -2.00 14.50
CA SER A 50 2.03 -2.62 15.52
C SER A 50 0.56 -2.72 15.07
N ASP A 51 -0.03 -1.65 14.51
CA ASP A 51 -1.41 -1.71 13.98
C ASP A 51 -1.54 -2.71 12.83
N LEU A 52 -0.53 -2.79 11.97
CA LEU A 52 -0.51 -3.77 10.89
C LEU A 52 -0.41 -5.20 11.42
N GLU A 53 0.49 -5.48 12.35
CA GLU A 53 0.63 -6.79 13.00
C GLU A 53 -0.67 -7.25 13.66
N ASP A 54 -1.36 -6.35 14.39
CA ASP A 54 -2.65 -6.65 15.02
C ASP A 54 -3.72 -7.03 13.99
N ARG A 55 -3.75 -6.35 12.84
CA ARG A 55 -4.69 -6.67 11.74
C ARG A 55 -4.34 -7.98 11.05
N LEU A 56 -3.05 -8.24 10.85
CA LEU A 56 -2.56 -9.47 10.24
C LEU A 56 -2.80 -10.68 11.15
N ALA A 57 -2.72 -10.53 12.47
CA ALA A 57 -3.02 -11.61 13.42
C ALA A 57 -4.50 -12.05 13.39
N GLN A 58 -5.40 -11.16 12.98
CA GLN A 58 -6.85 -11.43 12.95
C GLN A 58 -7.32 -12.08 11.64
N ASN A 59 -6.51 -12.06 10.59
CA ASN A 59 -6.92 -12.45 9.25
C ASN A 59 -5.87 -13.35 8.59
N SER A 60 -6.31 -14.30 7.74
CA SER A 60 -5.37 -15.06 6.91
C SER A 60 -4.92 -14.25 5.71
N THR A 61 -4.19 -13.16 5.96
CA THR A 61 -3.71 -12.23 4.94
C THR A 61 -2.51 -12.80 4.20
N LYS A 62 -2.51 -12.64 2.87
CA LYS A 62 -1.41 -12.95 1.97
C LYS A 62 -0.87 -11.72 1.26
N GLU A 63 -1.67 -10.67 1.18
CA GLU A 63 -1.36 -9.48 0.42
C GLU A 63 -1.73 -8.24 1.24
N VAL A 64 -0.81 -7.28 1.34
CA VAL A 64 -1.06 -5.98 1.94
C VAL A 64 -0.96 -4.91 0.86
N ILE A 65 -1.98 -4.07 0.74
CA ILE A 65 -2.00 -2.95 -0.19
C ILE A 65 -2.06 -1.65 0.62
N ILE A 66 -1.02 -0.84 0.50
CA ILE A 66 -0.95 0.50 1.08
C ILE A 66 -1.39 1.53 0.03
N ASP A 67 -2.56 2.13 0.24
CA ASP A 67 -2.99 3.34 -0.45
C ASP A 67 -2.22 4.55 0.12
N ALA A 68 -1.17 4.95 -0.60
CA ALA A 68 -0.27 6.04 -0.26
C ALA A 68 -0.78 7.40 -0.77
N LYS A 69 -2.01 7.51 -1.28
CA LYS A 69 -2.52 8.78 -1.84
C LYS A 69 -2.55 9.97 -0.89
N ALA A 70 -2.54 9.72 0.42
CA ALA A 70 -2.51 10.75 1.45
C ALA A 70 -1.10 10.96 2.03
N MET A 71 -0.10 10.23 1.54
CA MET A 71 1.31 10.43 1.85
C MET A 71 1.81 11.62 1.03
N ASN A 72 1.97 12.77 1.69
CA ASN A 72 2.44 13.99 1.04
C ASN A 72 3.98 14.10 1.00
N TYR A 73 4.66 13.37 1.87
CA TYR A 73 6.13 13.37 1.99
C TYR A 73 6.59 12.10 2.70
N VAL A 74 7.78 11.63 2.33
CA VAL A 74 8.53 10.56 2.98
C VAL A 74 10.01 10.95 2.92
N ASP A 75 10.77 10.72 3.99
CA ASP A 75 12.23 10.89 3.99
C ASP A 75 12.94 9.54 3.83
N SER A 76 14.26 9.56 3.69
CA SER A 76 15.06 8.34 3.54
C SER A 76 14.91 7.35 4.71
N THR A 77 14.61 7.84 5.91
CA THR A 77 14.41 6.98 7.09
C THR A 77 13.05 6.29 7.01
N GLY A 78 12.01 7.01 6.59
CA GLY A 78 10.70 6.45 6.30
C GLY A 78 10.77 5.38 5.20
N ILE A 79 11.55 5.62 4.15
CA ILE A 79 11.78 4.61 3.11
C ILE A 79 12.46 3.36 3.68
N ALA A 80 13.56 3.51 4.41
CA ALA A 80 14.27 2.38 4.99
C ALA A 80 13.33 1.53 5.86
N ALA A 81 12.44 2.16 6.63
CA ALA A 81 11.45 1.47 7.44
C ALA A 81 10.38 0.73 6.61
N LEU A 82 10.03 1.23 5.42
CA LEU A 82 9.12 0.54 4.48
C LEU A 82 9.80 -0.68 3.83
N ILE A 83 11.08 -0.58 3.49
CA ILE A 83 11.88 -1.72 2.99
C ILE A 83 11.99 -2.79 4.07
N ASP A 84 12.34 -2.40 5.31
CA ASP A 84 12.39 -3.34 6.43
C ASP A 84 11.04 -4.02 6.69
N LEU A 85 9.94 -3.27 6.54
CA LEU A 85 8.60 -3.83 6.66
C LEU A 85 8.31 -4.85 5.56
N ASP A 86 8.65 -4.55 4.31
CA ASP A 86 8.48 -5.51 3.21
C ASP A 86 9.25 -6.80 3.47
N ASP A 87 10.51 -6.72 3.93
CA ASP A 87 11.31 -7.90 4.26
C ASP A 87 10.68 -8.74 5.39
N GLN A 88 10.09 -8.10 6.40
CA GLN A 88 9.37 -8.79 7.47
C GLN A 88 8.11 -9.50 6.96
N LEU A 89 7.30 -8.81 6.14
CA LEU A 89 6.10 -9.37 5.55
C LEU A 89 6.43 -10.54 4.62
N ARG A 90 7.50 -10.39 3.82
CA ARG A 90 7.99 -11.42 2.90
C ARG A 90 8.42 -12.69 3.63
N GLN A 91 9.09 -12.57 4.78
CA GLN A 91 9.43 -13.70 5.65
C GLN A 91 8.18 -14.42 6.20
N ALA A 92 7.07 -13.69 6.39
CA ALA A 92 5.77 -14.26 6.77
C ALA A 92 4.97 -14.80 5.56
N GLY A 93 5.51 -14.74 4.34
CA GLY A 93 4.82 -15.15 3.12
C GLY A 93 3.70 -14.19 2.70
N ILE A 94 3.84 -12.91 3.04
CA ILE A 94 2.91 -11.82 2.71
C ILE A 94 3.63 -10.87 1.74
N ARG A 95 2.96 -10.43 0.67
CA ARG A 95 3.53 -9.42 -0.25
C ARG A 95 2.98 -8.04 0.05
N LEU A 96 3.83 -7.03 -0.10
CA LEU A 96 3.48 -5.62 0.07
C LEU A 96 3.35 -4.91 -1.27
N PHE A 97 2.26 -4.17 -1.44
CA PHE A 97 1.97 -3.36 -2.62
C PHE A 97 1.72 -1.90 -2.22
N PHE A 98 2.08 -0.98 -3.11
CA PHE A 98 1.80 0.45 -2.97
C PHE A 98 0.92 0.95 -4.10
N THR A 99 -0.05 1.80 -3.74
CA THR A 99 -0.89 2.48 -4.73
C THR A 99 -1.01 3.97 -4.45
N GLY A 100 -1.32 4.77 -5.47
CA GLY A 100 -1.63 6.19 -5.28
C GLY A 100 -0.42 7.02 -4.84
N VAL A 101 0.80 6.55 -5.07
CA VAL A 101 2.02 7.30 -4.74
C VAL A 101 2.05 8.58 -5.58
N THR A 102 2.06 9.73 -4.90
CA THR A 102 2.09 11.06 -5.53
C THR A 102 3.45 11.32 -6.19
N GLY A 103 3.51 12.22 -7.18
CA GLY A 103 4.76 12.54 -7.90
C GLY A 103 5.96 12.81 -6.98
N PRO A 104 5.89 13.75 -6.01
CA PRO A 104 7.02 14.01 -5.12
C PRO A 104 7.48 12.81 -4.27
N VAL A 105 6.54 11.96 -3.84
CA VAL A 105 6.87 10.74 -3.09
C VAL A 105 7.47 9.68 -4.02
N ARG A 106 7.00 9.62 -5.26
CA ARG A 106 7.52 8.73 -6.31
C ARG A 106 8.97 9.06 -6.66
N ASP A 107 9.29 10.33 -6.84
CA ASP A 107 10.68 10.78 -7.06
C ASP A 107 11.59 10.32 -5.90
N THR A 108 11.07 10.36 -4.67
CA THR A 108 11.81 9.87 -3.49
C THR A 108 11.93 8.35 -3.49
N PHE A 109 10.88 7.62 -3.88
CA PHE A 109 10.90 6.17 -4.02
C PHE A 109 11.95 5.74 -5.05
N GLU A 110 11.93 6.32 -6.25
CA GLU A 110 12.92 6.04 -7.30
C GLU A 110 14.35 6.29 -6.83
N ALA A 111 14.61 7.45 -6.23
CA ALA A 111 15.95 7.82 -5.75
C ALA A 111 16.47 6.95 -4.60
N SER A 112 15.56 6.27 -3.88
CA SER A 112 15.87 5.51 -2.68
C SER A 112 16.15 4.02 -2.90
N GLY A 113 15.80 3.49 -4.09
CA GLY A 113 15.93 2.06 -4.40
C GLY A 113 14.83 1.16 -3.82
N ILE A 114 13.75 1.72 -3.25
CA ILE A 114 12.62 0.91 -2.77
C ILE A 114 11.94 0.13 -3.91
N VAL A 115 11.91 0.71 -5.13
CA VAL A 115 11.35 0.05 -6.31
C VAL A 115 12.15 -1.21 -6.64
N ASP A 116 13.48 -1.12 -6.65
CA ASP A 116 14.36 -2.27 -6.87
C ASP A 116 14.24 -3.31 -5.75
N ALA A 117 14.06 -2.87 -4.51
CA ALA A 117 13.96 -3.75 -3.34
C ALA A 117 12.66 -4.59 -3.32
N LEU A 118 11.55 -4.00 -3.78
CA LEU A 118 10.23 -4.62 -3.76
C LEU A 118 9.86 -5.30 -5.09
N GLY A 119 10.37 -4.78 -6.21
CA GLY A 119 9.98 -5.14 -7.56
C GLY A 119 8.95 -4.16 -8.15
N GLU A 120 9.10 -3.86 -9.45
CA GLU A 120 8.20 -2.95 -10.18
C GLU A 120 6.74 -3.44 -10.17
N ASP A 121 6.50 -4.75 -10.09
CA ASP A 121 5.18 -5.38 -9.99
C ASP A 121 4.48 -5.13 -8.64
N ARG A 122 5.07 -4.31 -7.75
CA ARG A 122 4.48 -3.92 -6.46
C ARG A 122 3.86 -2.52 -6.45
N PHE A 123 3.91 -1.79 -7.56
CA PHE A 123 3.47 -0.40 -7.62
C PHE A 123 2.35 -0.22 -8.66
N TYR A 124 1.25 0.40 -8.24
CA TYR A 124 0.08 0.64 -9.11
C TYR A 124 -0.47 2.07 -8.92
N LEU A 125 -1.20 2.58 -9.91
CA LEU A 125 -1.81 3.90 -9.80
C LEU A 125 -2.92 3.93 -8.75
N ASN A 126 -3.77 2.91 -8.71
CA ASN A 126 -4.89 2.85 -7.78
C ASN A 126 -5.09 1.43 -7.21
N VAL A 127 -5.85 1.36 -6.10
CA VAL A 127 -6.12 0.11 -5.36
C VAL A 127 -6.79 -0.96 -6.23
N HIS A 128 -7.68 -0.56 -7.15
CA HIS A 128 -8.41 -1.49 -7.99
C HIS A 128 -7.47 -2.27 -8.92
N ASP A 129 -6.48 -1.60 -9.50
CA ASP A 129 -5.52 -2.22 -10.42
C ASP A 129 -4.66 -3.26 -9.68
N ALA A 130 -4.17 -2.92 -8.49
CA ALA A 130 -3.42 -3.84 -7.64
C ALA A 130 -4.26 -5.08 -7.28
N VAL A 131 -5.53 -4.88 -6.90
CA VAL A 131 -6.47 -5.98 -6.62
C VAL A 131 -6.68 -6.87 -7.85
N ASN A 132 -6.85 -6.27 -9.04
CA ASN A 132 -7.05 -7.03 -10.27
C ASN A 132 -5.82 -7.84 -10.65
N TYR A 133 -4.62 -7.27 -10.51
CA TYR A 133 -3.38 -8.00 -10.71
C TYR A 133 -3.29 -9.19 -9.76
N ILE A 134 -3.50 -8.99 -8.46
CA ILE A 134 -3.41 -10.06 -7.46
C ILE A 134 -4.42 -11.18 -7.74
N LYS A 135 -5.65 -10.86 -8.18
CA LYS A 135 -6.70 -11.86 -8.44
C LYS A 135 -6.55 -12.60 -9.75
N PHE A 136 -6.08 -11.93 -10.78
CA PHE A 136 -6.22 -12.41 -12.16
C PHE A 136 -4.91 -12.48 -12.93
N ASP A 137 -3.78 -12.09 -12.32
CA ASP A 137 -2.48 -11.94 -12.97
C ASP A 137 -2.59 -11.06 -14.23
N LYS A 138 -3.40 -10.01 -14.13
CA LYS A 138 -3.65 -9.05 -15.20
C LYS A 138 -3.12 -7.69 -14.79
N PRO A 139 -1.92 -7.31 -15.23
CA PRO A 139 -1.53 -5.90 -15.19
C PRO A 139 -2.43 -5.15 -16.19
N GLU A 140 -3.14 -4.11 -15.76
CA GLU A 140 -3.38 -3.00 -16.68
C GLU A 140 -2.01 -2.32 -16.91
N ASN A 141 -1.73 -1.86 -18.13
CA ASN A 141 -0.41 -1.45 -18.66
C ASN A 141 0.23 -0.23 -17.95
N ASP A 142 -0.06 -0.03 -16.68
CA ASP A 142 0.16 1.22 -15.95
C ASP A 142 1.27 1.10 -14.90
N GLY A 143 2.00 -0.03 -14.83
CA GLY A 143 3.17 -0.15 -13.94
C GLY A 143 4.21 0.94 -14.21
N ASP A 144 4.52 1.16 -15.49
CA ASP A 144 5.36 2.28 -15.94
C ASP A 144 4.75 3.63 -15.55
N LEU A 145 3.43 3.78 -15.59
CA LEU A 145 2.72 5.02 -15.20
C LEU A 145 2.72 5.23 -13.68
N ALA A 146 2.71 4.15 -12.89
CA ALA A 146 2.78 4.19 -11.44
C ALA A 146 4.16 4.66 -10.94
N LEU A 147 5.19 4.49 -11.76
CA LEU A 147 6.56 4.88 -11.48
C LEU A 147 7.01 6.14 -12.26
N GLN A 148 6.29 6.61 -13.28
CA GLN A 148 6.61 7.85 -13.99
C GLN A 148 6.70 9.10 -13.07
N SER A 149 7.90 9.65 -12.92
CA SER A 149 8.15 10.94 -12.30
C SER A 149 7.85 12.09 -13.28
N ASN A 150 7.18 13.16 -12.80
CA ASN A 150 6.96 14.35 -13.62
C ASN A 150 8.29 15.12 -13.70
N THR A 151 8.88 15.19 -14.90
CA THR A 151 10.05 16.04 -15.20
C THR A 151 9.73 17.53 -15.09
#